data_AF-A0AA42XCI7-F1
#
_entry.id   AF-A0AA42XCI7-F1
#
_cell.length_a   1.000
_cell.length_b   1.000
_cell.length_c   1.000
_cell.angle_alpha   90.00
_cell.angle_beta   90.00
_cell.angle_gamma   90.00
#
_symmetry.space_group_name_H-M   'P 1'
#
loop_
_entity.id
_entity.type
_entity.pdbx_description
1 polymer ?
#
loop_
_entity_poly.entity_id
_entity_poly.type
_entity_poly.pdbx_seq_one_letter_code
_entity_poly.pdbx_strand_id
1 'polypeptide(L)'
;MDMPHLSSHRLRLARLTLVPGLLLALGACAAGDSSAPTASAPAAATPAAAPAAVPATAPAADGLAALIQASGVKCSNASTGSGCTAGDVDSGDFYDVELLPDCGDQGFFAGVADAKGVETLNAVPSTGSKASVTAKLSKGQLVCVQGIGRTGQNPLFYYVVAVPAATVGKCKGNTLCDTYGDRPITGLASTGGEACHAAAPGRYAGNCAQGWVSADVLDVFSNGM
;
A
#
# COMPACT_ATOMS: atom_id res chain seq x y z
N MET A 1 -15.59 53.50 -1.89
CA MET A 1 -16.72 52.73 -1.37
C MET A 1 -17.46 52.16 -2.56
N ASP A 2 -17.66 50.85 -2.59
CA ASP A 2 -18.93 50.20 -2.96
C ASP A 2 -18.74 48.69 -3.09
N MET A 3 -19.31 47.99 -2.11
CA MET A 3 -19.83 46.63 -2.26
C MET A 3 -21.31 46.80 -2.62
N PRO A 4 -21.91 45.88 -3.40
CA PRO A 4 -22.73 44.91 -2.70
C PRO A 4 -22.72 43.48 -3.27
N HIS A 5 -23.14 42.59 -2.35
CA HIS A 5 -23.43 41.16 -2.43
C HIS A 5 -24.48 40.75 -3.47
N LEU A 6 -24.39 39.50 -3.96
CA LEU A 6 -25.26 38.34 -3.62
C LEU A 6 -25.04 37.22 -4.66
N SER A 7 -24.46 36.09 -4.25
CA SER A 7 -25.17 34.86 -3.84
C SER A 7 -25.98 34.20 -4.97
N SER A 8 -25.51 33.03 -5.43
CA SER A 8 -26.23 32.16 -6.36
C SER A 8 -26.22 30.72 -5.83
N HIS A 9 -27.22 30.40 -5.02
CA HIS A 9 -27.60 29.02 -4.74
C HIS A 9 -28.50 28.51 -5.88
N ARG A 10 -27.98 27.60 -6.70
CA ARG A 10 -28.83 26.75 -7.55
C ARG A 10 -28.97 25.38 -6.90
N LEU A 11 -30.12 25.19 -6.24
CA LEU A 11 -30.64 23.87 -5.89
C LEU A 11 -30.75 23.02 -7.16
N ARG A 12 -30.16 21.82 -7.13
CA ARG A 12 -30.50 20.75 -8.07
C ARG A 12 -31.51 19.82 -7.39
N LEU A 13 -32.78 19.97 -7.75
CA LEU A 13 -33.79 18.94 -7.61
C LEU A 13 -33.50 17.84 -8.64
N ALA A 14 -33.29 16.60 -8.20
CA ALA A 14 -33.30 15.44 -9.07
C ALA A 14 -34.15 14.32 -8.45
N ARG A 15 -35.41 14.34 -8.88
CA ARG A 15 -36.38 13.25 -9.10
C ARG A 15 -36.14 11.90 -8.40
N LEU A 16 -37.08 11.57 -7.52
CA LEU A 16 -37.46 10.19 -7.19
C LEU A 16 -38.03 9.48 -8.43
N THR A 17 -37.58 8.26 -8.67
CA THR A 17 -38.33 7.25 -9.45
C THR A 17 -38.39 5.95 -8.65
N LEU A 18 -39.64 5.55 -8.37
CA LEU A 18 -40.09 4.35 -7.68
C LEU A 18 -40.44 3.31 -8.76
N VAL A 19 -39.86 2.11 -8.74
CA VAL A 19 -40.41 0.92 -9.44
C VAL A 19 -40.07 -0.35 -8.63
N PRO A 20 -40.99 -1.35 -8.57
CA PRO A 20 -41.12 -2.29 -7.46
C PRO A 20 -40.48 -3.67 -7.72
N GLY A 21 -40.65 -4.56 -6.74
CA GLY A 21 -39.85 -5.77 -6.54
C GLY A 21 -40.08 -6.94 -7.49
N LEU A 22 -39.27 -7.99 -7.30
CA LEU A 22 -39.65 -9.37 -7.53
C LEU A 22 -38.89 -10.29 -6.58
N LEU A 23 -39.65 -11.19 -5.96
CA LEU A 23 -39.26 -12.25 -5.05
C LEU A 23 -38.78 -13.51 -5.80
N LEU A 24 -38.07 -14.38 -5.06
CA LEU A 24 -37.79 -15.81 -5.31
C LEU A 24 -36.66 -16.09 -6.34
N ALA A 25 -35.78 -17.08 -6.18
CA ALA A 25 -35.92 -18.36 -5.51
C ALA A 25 -34.57 -18.93 -5.03
N LEU A 26 -34.63 -19.81 -4.02
CA LEU A 26 -33.58 -20.77 -3.69
C LEU A 26 -33.39 -21.76 -4.86
N GLY A 27 -32.13 -22.03 -5.21
CA GLY A 27 -31.73 -23.14 -6.07
C GLY A 27 -30.59 -23.92 -5.40
N ALA A 28 -30.95 -25.03 -4.76
CA ALA A 28 -30.05 -26.12 -4.41
C ALA A 28 -30.09 -27.19 -5.53
N CYS A 29 -29.20 -28.19 -5.43
CA CYS A 29 -29.05 -29.41 -6.25
C CYS A 29 -28.14 -29.22 -7.48
N ALA A 30 -27.32 -30.19 -7.89
CA ALA A 30 -26.93 -31.47 -7.33
C ALA A 30 -25.64 -31.91 -8.04
N ALA A 31 -24.71 -32.49 -7.30
CA ALA A 31 -23.64 -33.31 -7.87
C ALA A 31 -24.14 -34.76 -7.90
N GLY A 32 -24.00 -35.42 -9.05
CA GLY A 32 -24.24 -36.85 -9.18
C GLY A 32 -24.46 -37.26 -10.63
N ASP A 33 -23.44 -37.84 -11.26
CA ASP A 33 -23.48 -39.26 -11.64
C ASP A 33 -22.13 -39.70 -12.24
N SER A 34 -21.57 -40.79 -11.72
CA SER A 34 -20.70 -41.72 -12.46
C SER A 34 -20.34 -42.93 -11.57
N SER A 35 -21.21 -43.94 -11.67
CA SER A 35 -21.00 -45.38 -11.70
C SER A 35 -19.71 -46.00 -11.10
N ALA A 36 -19.95 -46.95 -10.19
CA ALA A 36 -18.99 -47.97 -9.71
C ALA A 36 -18.66 -49.01 -10.80
N PRO A 37 -17.59 -49.83 -10.60
CA PRO A 37 -17.84 -51.10 -9.91
C PRO A 37 -16.81 -51.49 -8.83
N THR A 38 -17.30 -52.42 -8.02
CA THR A 38 -16.72 -53.18 -6.90
C THR A 38 -15.28 -53.67 -7.04
N ALA A 39 -14.51 -53.53 -5.94
CA ALA A 39 -13.50 -54.50 -5.54
C ALA A 39 -13.28 -54.47 -4.01
N SER A 40 -13.15 -55.67 -3.44
CA SER A 40 -13.16 -56.05 -2.03
C SER A 40 -12.06 -55.41 -1.18
N ALA A 41 -12.39 -55.10 0.09
CA ALA A 41 -11.43 -54.82 1.15
C ALA A 41 -10.69 -56.11 1.58
N PRO A 42 -9.45 -55.99 2.10
CA PRO A 42 -9.34 -56.06 3.56
C PRO A 42 -8.26 -55.15 4.18
N ALA A 43 -8.39 -55.07 5.51
CA ALA A 43 -7.41 -54.67 6.52
C ALA A 43 -7.11 -53.18 6.71
N ALA A 44 -7.39 -52.74 7.94
CA ALA A 44 -7.31 -51.38 8.43
C ALA A 44 -5.86 -50.86 8.47
N ALA A 45 -5.67 -49.67 7.90
CA ALA A 45 -4.58 -48.78 8.24
C ALA A 45 -5.20 -47.50 8.82
N THR A 46 -4.81 -47.18 10.05
CA THR A 46 -5.16 -45.97 10.78
C THR A 46 -4.88 -44.74 9.90
N PRO A 47 -5.83 -43.81 9.69
CA PRO A 47 -5.52 -42.56 9.02
C PRO A 47 -4.61 -41.75 9.94
N ALA A 48 -3.39 -41.44 9.49
CA ALA A 48 -2.61 -40.36 10.06
C ALA A 48 -3.48 -39.09 9.97
N ALA A 49 -3.76 -38.48 11.12
CA ALA A 49 -4.49 -37.23 11.19
C ALA A 49 -3.81 -36.20 10.28
N ALA A 50 -4.49 -35.80 9.20
CA ALA A 50 -4.10 -34.63 8.45
C ALA A 50 -4.04 -33.45 9.43
N PRO A 51 -2.96 -32.66 9.47
CA PRO A 51 -2.97 -31.45 10.28
C PRO A 51 -4.12 -30.57 9.78
N ALA A 52 -4.99 -30.21 10.71
CA ALA A 52 -6.04 -29.23 10.47
C ALA A 52 -5.38 -28.01 9.82
N ALA A 53 -5.85 -27.64 8.62
CA ALA A 53 -5.50 -26.37 8.02
C ALA A 53 -5.92 -25.28 9.00
N VAL A 54 -4.94 -24.68 9.68
CA VAL A 54 -5.14 -23.51 10.50
C VAL A 54 -5.72 -22.43 9.57
N PRO A 55 -6.82 -21.75 9.94
CA PRO A 55 -7.31 -20.64 9.14
C PRO A 55 -6.20 -19.58 9.10
N ALA A 56 -5.67 -19.30 7.91
CA ALA A 56 -4.70 -18.25 7.69
C ALA A 56 -5.40 -16.88 7.82
N THR A 57 -5.57 -16.43 9.05
CA THR A 57 -5.96 -15.07 9.40
C THR A 57 -5.12 -14.73 10.64
N ALA A 58 -4.09 -13.89 10.60
CA ALA A 58 -4.04 -12.57 9.99
C ALA A 58 -2.60 -12.19 9.57
N PRO A 59 -2.38 -11.77 8.30
CA PRO A 59 -1.10 -11.18 7.89
C PRO A 59 -1.08 -9.64 8.04
N ALA A 60 -2.24 -8.99 8.22
CA ALA A 60 -2.36 -7.53 8.08
C ALA A 60 -1.72 -6.74 9.25
N ALA A 61 -1.83 -7.23 10.48
CA ALA A 61 -1.35 -6.53 11.68
C ALA A 61 0.18 -6.43 11.73
N ASP A 62 0.89 -7.50 11.33
CA ASP A 62 2.36 -7.54 11.34
C ASP A 62 2.96 -6.56 10.33
N GLY A 63 2.32 -6.42 9.16
CA GLY A 63 2.75 -5.48 8.13
C GLY A 63 2.57 -4.02 8.53
N LEU A 64 1.43 -3.70 9.17
CA LEU A 64 1.16 -2.34 9.63
C LEU A 64 2.08 -1.94 10.81
N ALA A 65 2.30 -2.83 11.77
CA ALA A 65 3.21 -2.57 12.88
C ALA A 65 4.65 -2.34 12.39
N ALA A 66 5.13 -3.15 11.44
CA ALA A 66 6.43 -2.98 10.81
C ALA A 66 6.53 -1.64 10.06
N LEU A 67 5.48 -1.24 9.34
CA LEU A 67 5.41 0.04 8.65
C LEU A 67 5.46 1.22 9.62
N ILE A 68 4.71 1.17 10.72
CA ILE A 68 4.72 2.21 11.77
C ILE A 68 6.13 2.36 12.34
N GLN A 69 6.77 1.23 12.69
CA GLN A 69 8.13 1.23 13.22
C GLN A 69 9.13 1.78 12.21
N ALA A 70 9.06 1.34 10.96
CA ALA A 70 10.02 1.70 9.93
C ALA A 70 9.90 3.16 9.47
N SER A 71 8.68 3.69 9.42
CA SER A 71 8.41 5.09 9.06
C SER A 71 8.60 6.07 10.23
N GLY A 72 8.76 5.57 11.46
CA GLY A 72 8.96 6.41 12.64
C GLY A 72 7.75 7.24 13.04
N VAL A 73 6.56 6.91 12.54
CA VAL A 73 5.32 7.62 12.87
C VAL A 73 4.78 7.21 14.23
N LYS A 74 4.03 8.11 14.86
CA LYS A 74 3.34 7.84 16.11
C LYS A 74 1.84 7.80 15.85
N CYS A 75 1.20 6.69 16.19
CA CYS A 75 -0.24 6.53 16.00
C CYS A 75 -0.96 6.48 17.34
N SER A 76 -2.10 7.17 17.43
CA SER A 76 -3.00 7.08 18.60
C SER A 76 -3.56 5.68 18.78
N ASN A 77 -3.79 4.95 17.68
CA ASN A 77 -4.06 3.51 17.69
C ASN A 77 -3.20 2.82 16.63
N ALA A 78 -2.14 2.14 17.07
CA ALA A 78 -1.21 1.44 16.20
C ALA A 78 -1.80 0.19 15.55
N SER A 79 -2.78 -0.47 16.19
CA SER A 79 -3.39 -1.69 15.63
C SER A 79 -4.24 -1.42 14.39
N THR A 80 -4.76 -0.20 14.27
CA THR A 80 -5.56 0.24 13.11
C THR A 80 -4.86 1.28 12.25
N GLY A 81 -3.67 1.75 12.65
CA GLY A 81 -2.94 2.80 11.93
C GLY A 81 -3.70 4.13 11.88
N SER A 82 -4.52 4.41 12.90
CA SER A 82 -5.37 5.61 12.93
C SER A 82 -4.80 6.69 13.85
N GLY A 83 -4.96 7.94 13.43
CA GLY A 83 -4.43 9.11 14.15
C GLY A 83 -2.91 9.09 14.20
N CYS A 84 -2.28 8.80 13.06
CA CYS A 84 -0.83 8.77 12.94
C CYS A 84 -0.28 10.15 12.60
N THR A 85 0.84 10.51 13.22
CA THR A 85 1.57 11.74 12.95
C THR A 85 3.06 11.49 12.76
N ALA A 86 3.70 12.37 11.99
CA ALA A 86 5.15 12.45 11.82
C ALA A 86 5.64 13.86 12.14
N GLY A 87 6.92 14.00 12.50
CA GLY A 87 7.52 15.28 12.86
C GLY A 87 7.39 15.60 14.36
N ASP A 88 7.38 16.89 14.69
CA ASP A 88 7.37 17.39 16.06
C ASP A 88 6.02 18.01 16.41
N VAL A 89 5.18 17.24 17.09
CA VAL A 89 3.84 17.66 17.52
C VAL A 89 3.91 18.79 18.55
N ASP A 90 4.96 18.83 19.39
CA ASP A 90 5.06 19.79 20.49
C ASP A 90 5.37 21.21 19.97
N SER A 91 6.12 21.33 18.87
CA SER A 91 6.36 22.62 18.20
C SER A 91 5.30 23.00 17.17
N GLY A 92 4.36 22.09 16.86
CA GLY A 92 3.36 22.29 15.81
C GLY A 92 3.87 22.04 14.39
N ASP A 93 5.11 21.56 14.25
CA ASP A 93 5.73 21.18 12.98
C ASP A 93 5.59 19.67 12.75
N PHE A 94 4.34 19.25 12.55
CA PHE A 94 3.96 17.86 12.33
C PHE A 94 3.06 17.70 11.11
N TYR A 95 2.97 16.45 10.68
CA TYR A 95 2.14 16.03 9.56
C TYR A 95 1.16 14.98 10.02
N ASP A 96 -0.08 15.09 9.55
CA ASP A 96 -1.04 14.00 9.64
C ASP A 96 -0.63 12.92 8.65
N VAL A 97 -0.52 11.68 9.11
CA VAL A 97 -0.09 10.55 8.30
C VAL A 97 -1.23 9.60 8.04
N GLU A 98 -1.49 9.35 6.77
CA GLU A 98 -2.32 8.25 6.29
C GLU A 98 -1.41 7.07 5.91
N LEU A 99 -1.65 5.87 6.45
CA LEU A 99 -0.86 4.67 6.17
C LEU A 99 -1.58 3.76 5.16
N LEU A 100 -0.84 3.31 4.15
CA LEU A 100 -1.30 2.45 3.06
C LEU A 100 -0.39 1.21 2.96
N PRO A 101 -0.53 0.21 3.85
CA PRO A 101 0.43 -0.90 3.93
C PRO A 101 0.44 -1.83 2.71
N ASP A 102 -0.57 -1.77 1.84
CA ASP A 102 -0.70 -2.65 0.68
C ASP A 102 0.04 -2.10 -0.55
N CYS A 103 0.96 -2.90 -1.09
CA CYS A 103 1.68 -2.63 -2.34
C CYS A 103 1.38 -3.67 -3.43
N GLY A 104 0.23 -4.35 -3.33
CA GLY A 104 -0.27 -5.30 -4.32
C GLY A 104 -0.96 -4.60 -5.48
N ASP A 105 -1.91 -5.28 -6.13
CA ASP A 105 -2.61 -4.72 -7.29
C ASP A 105 -3.38 -3.44 -6.97
N GLN A 106 -3.84 -3.25 -5.72
CA GLN A 106 -4.51 -2.01 -5.30
C GLN A 106 -3.56 -1.00 -4.64
N GLY A 107 -2.25 -1.27 -4.68
CA GLY A 107 -1.25 -0.38 -4.11
C GLY A 107 -1.26 1.00 -4.76
N PHE A 108 -0.74 1.97 -4.02
CA PHE A 108 -0.56 3.33 -4.51
C PHE A 108 0.88 3.49 -4.98
N PHE A 109 1.09 3.79 -6.26
CA PHE A 109 2.41 3.75 -6.88
C PHE A 109 2.83 5.11 -7.41
N ALA A 110 4.14 5.31 -7.49
CA ALA A 110 4.74 6.51 -8.04
C ALA A 110 6.09 6.19 -8.69
N GLY A 111 6.57 7.14 -9.48
CA GLY A 111 7.89 7.14 -10.07
C GLY A 111 8.75 8.28 -9.54
N VAL A 112 10.05 8.06 -9.30
CA VAL A 112 10.97 9.16 -8.99
C VAL A 112 11.15 10.04 -10.23
N ALA A 113 10.66 11.27 -10.19
CA ALA A 113 10.64 12.18 -11.33
C ALA A 113 11.90 13.08 -11.40
N ASP A 114 12.48 13.42 -10.24
CA ASP A 114 13.64 14.31 -10.18
C ASP A 114 14.84 13.76 -10.94
N ALA A 115 15.48 14.62 -11.74
CA ALA A 115 16.59 14.23 -12.60
C ALA A 115 17.83 13.71 -11.85
N LYS A 116 18.03 14.15 -10.61
CA LYS A 116 19.14 13.74 -9.73
C LYS A 116 18.80 12.52 -8.87
N GLY A 117 17.57 12.01 -8.99
CA GLY A 117 17.00 11.05 -8.06
C GLY A 117 16.61 11.71 -6.74
N VAL A 118 16.34 10.89 -5.72
CA VAL A 118 15.91 11.36 -4.39
C VAL A 118 16.55 10.54 -3.28
N GLU A 119 16.94 11.21 -2.20
CA GLU A 119 17.34 10.56 -0.95
C GLU A 119 16.10 10.22 -0.12
N THR A 120 16.00 8.98 0.34
CA THR A 120 14.96 8.56 1.27
C THR A 120 15.43 8.79 2.70
N LEU A 121 14.53 9.22 3.59
CA LEU A 121 14.84 9.56 4.97
C LEU A 121 14.13 8.63 5.95
N ASN A 122 14.74 8.31 7.08
CA ASN A 122 14.11 7.47 8.11
C ASN A 122 13.02 8.20 8.93
N ALA A 123 12.92 9.52 8.79
CA ALA A 123 11.90 10.35 9.42
C ALA A 123 11.58 11.55 8.51
N VAL A 124 10.38 12.12 8.65
CA VAL A 124 10.05 13.36 7.96
C VAL A 124 10.95 14.49 8.47
N PRO A 125 11.54 15.32 7.59
CA PRO A 125 12.24 16.53 8.02
C PRO A 125 11.27 17.49 8.70
N SER A 126 11.44 17.69 9.99
CA SER A 126 10.76 18.71 10.78
C SER A 126 11.74 19.39 11.74
N THR A 127 11.29 20.44 12.40
CA THR A 127 12.00 21.14 13.47
C THR A 127 12.44 20.14 14.53
N GLY A 128 13.74 20.13 14.85
CA GLY A 128 14.33 19.21 15.82
C GLY A 128 14.46 17.75 15.35
N SER A 129 14.00 17.41 14.15
CA SER A 129 14.14 16.05 13.61
C SER A 129 15.61 15.68 13.37
N LYS A 130 15.94 14.42 13.64
CA LYS A 130 17.24 13.81 13.31
C LYS A 130 17.10 12.89 12.09
N ALA A 131 16.41 13.37 11.06
CA ALA A 131 16.22 12.61 9.83
C ALA A 131 17.60 12.32 9.20
N SER A 132 17.82 11.06 8.85
CA SER A 132 19.03 10.60 8.19
C SER A 132 18.70 9.85 6.91
N VAL A 133 19.56 10.00 5.91
CA VAL A 133 19.46 9.31 4.63
C VAL A 133 19.56 7.79 4.84
N THR A 134 18.59 7.05 4.28
CA THR A 134 18.54 5.58 4.32
C THR A 134 18.98 4.95 3.00
N ALA A 135 18.73 5.65 1.88
CA ALA A 135 19.11 5.25 0.54
C ALA A 135 18.99 6.44 -0.42
N LYS A 136 19.48 6.26 -1.65
CA LYS A 136 19.22 7.16 -2.77
C LYS A 136 18.62 6.37 -3.94
N LEU A 137 17.41 6.75 -4.31
CA LEU A 137 16.67 6.24 -5.46
C LEU A 137 17.04 7.04 -6.71
N SER A 138 17.26 6.37 -7.83
CA SER A 138 17.54 7.03 -9.11
C SER A 138 16.25 7.55 -9.78
N LYS A 139 16.40 8.51 -10.70
CA LYS A 139 15.30 8.92 -11.59
C LYS A 139 14.70 7.70 -12.30
N GLY A 140 13.38 7.66 -12.38
CA GLY A 140 12.65 6.59 -13.02
C GLY A 140 12.50 5.34 -12.15
N GLN A 141 12.89 5.39 -10.87
CA GLN A 141 12.67 4.26 -9.95
C GLN A 141 11.18 4.14 -9.64
N LEU A 142 10.62 2.95 -9.82
CA LEU A 142 9.27 2.61 -9.37
C LEU A 142 9.25 2.44 -7.85
N VAL A 143 8.27 3.04 -7.21
CA VAL A 143 8.03 2.90 -5.77
C VAL A 143 6.55 2.65 -5.48
N CYS A 144 6.29 1.94 -4.38
CA CYS A 144 4.99 1.91 -3.73
C CYS A 144 4.99 2.93 -2.58
N VAL A 145 3.93 3.73 -2.52
CA VAL A 145 3.66 4.69 -1.45
C VAL A 145 2.91 3.96 -0.34
N GLN A 146 3.52 3.89 0.84
CA GLN A 146 2.94 3.27 2.04
C GLN A 146 2.54 4.27 3.11
N GLY A 147 2.87 5.54 2.95
CA GLY A 147 2.43 6.59 3.85
C GLY A 147 2.33 7.94 3.15
N ILE A 148 1.37 8.75 3.56
CA ILE A 148 1.17 10.11 3.04
C ILE A 148 1.17 11.08 4.23
N GLY A 149 2.23 11.88 4.34
CA GLY A 149 2.32 12.97 5.30
C GLY A 149 1.72 14.24 4.71
N ARG A 150 0.67 14.77 5.37
CA ARG A 150 -0.09 15.92 4.90
C ARG A 150 -0.07 17.07 5.91
N THR A 151 -0.25 18.27 5.38
CA THR A 151 -0.78 19.40 6.14
C THR A 151 -2.12 19.77 5.54
N GLY A 152 -3.21 19.52 6.28
CA GLY A 152 -4.55 19.59 5.74
C GLY A 152 -4.74 18.55 4.62
N GLN A 153 -5.19 18.99 3.44
CA GLN A 153 -5.42 18.09 2.30
C GLN A 153 -4.20 17.90 1.40
N ASN A 154 -3.13 18.68 1.60
CA ASN A 154 -1.98 18.71 0.71
C ASN A 154 -0.93 17.68 1.14
N PRO A 155 -0.61 16.66 0.32
CA PRO A 155 0.52 15.78 0.57
C PRO A 155 1.82 16.55 0.40
N LEU A 156 2.68 16.49 1.42
CA LEU A 156 3.99 17.13 1.42
C LEU A 156 5.12 16.09 1.42
N PHE A 157 4.86 14.92 2.01
CA PHE A 157 5.81 13.82 2.04
C PHE A 157 5.11 12.49 1.75
N TYR A 158 5.84 11.58 1.11
CA TYR A 158 5.44 10.20 0.96
C TYR A 158 6.46 9.29 1.64
N TYR A 159 5.97 8.32 2.41
CA TYR A 159 6.80 7.19 2.82
C TYR A 159 6.70 6.13 1.73
N VAL A 160 7.83 5.79 1.13
CA VAL A 160 7.89 4.92 -0.04
C VAL A 160 8.77 3.71 0.20
N VAL A 161 8.52 2.65 -0.56
CA VAL A 161 9.38 1.49 -0.70
C VAL A 161 9.62 1.22 -2.19
N ALA A 162 10.88 0.98 -2.57
CA ALA A 162 11.22 0.55 -3.91
C ALA A 162 10.77 -0.90 -4.12
N VAL A 163 10.08 -1.14 -5.23
CA VAL A 163 9.47 -2.45 -5.54
C VAL A 163 9.97 -2.94 -6.89
N PRO A 164 10.29 -4.24 -7.05
CA PRO A 164 10.65 -4.79 -8.35
C PRO A 164 9.48 -4.70 -9.34
N ALA A 165 9.63 -3.98 -10.44
CA ALA A 165 8.54 -3.73 -11.39
C ALA A 165 7.92 -5.03 -11.94
N ALA A 166 8.74 -6.06 -12.16
CA ALA A 166 8.29 -7.37 -12.63
C ALA A 166 7.33 -8.10 -11.67
N THR A 167 7.28 -7.69 -10.40
CA THR A 167 6.44 -8.33 -9.37
C THR A 167 5.10 -7.61 -9.16
N VAL A 168 4.95 -6.42 -9.73
CA VAL A 168 3.71 -5.63 -9.69
C VAL A 168 2.84 -6.07 -10.87
N GLY A 169 1.71 -6.73 -10.59
CA GLY A 169 0.82 -7.26 -11.63
C GLY A 169 0.40 -6.22 -12.68
N LYS A 170 0.13 -4.99 -12.21
CA LYS A 170 -0.24 -3.83 -13.02
C LYS A 170 0.87 -3.30 -13.95
N CYS A 171 2.13 -3.70 -13.75
CA CYS A 171 3.22 -3.28 -14.63
C CYS A 171 3.31 -4.07 -15.93
N LYS A 172 2.66 -5.24 -16.01
CA LYS A 172 2.75 -6.09 -17.20
C LYS A 172 2.11 -5.41 -18.42
N GLY A 173 2.94 -5.03 -19.38
CA GLY A 173 2.50 -4.37 -20.62
C GLY A 173 2.09 -2.91 -20.43
N ASN A 174 2.49 -2.29 -19.32
CA ASN A 174 2.16 -0.92 -19.00
C ASN A 174 3.35 0.02 -19.27
N THR A 175 3.14 1.02 -20.12
CA THR A 175 4.19 1.98 -20.51
C THR A 175 4.66 2.88 -19.37
N LEU A 176 3.84 3.06 -18.32
CA LEU A 176 4.29 3.69 -17.09
C LEU A 176 5.42 2.90 -16.47
N CYS A 177 5.38 1.56 -16.52
CA CYS A 177 6.43 0.74 -15.93
C CYS A 177 7.67 0.58 -16.83
N ASP A 178 7.55 0.89 -18.12
CA ASP A 178 8.72 1.09 -19.00
C ASP A 178 9.47 2.37 -18.59
N THR A 179 8.71 3.44 -18.31
CA THR A 179 9.24 4.74 -17.87
C THR A 179 9.78 4.66 -16.43
N TYR A 180 9.01 4.02 -15.55
CA TYR A 180 9.24 3.88 -14.12
C TYR A 180 9.39 2.41 -13.74
N GLY A 181 10.61 1.96 -13.48
CA GLY A 181 10.86 0.55 -13.20
C GLY A 181 12.05 0.34 -12.30
N ASP A 182 12.71 -0.80 -12.45
CA ASP A 182 13.92 -1.11 -11.70
C ASP A 182 15.05 -0.16 -12.13
N ARG A 183 15.66 0.52 -11.17
CA ARG A 183 16.80 1.41 -11.38
C ARG A 183 17.87 1.14 -10.33
N PRO A 184 19.11 1.61 -10.55
CA PRO A 184 20.14 1.53 -9.54
C PRO A 184 19.73 2.28 -8.27
N ILE A 185 19.93 1.63 -7.13
CA ILE A 185 19.76 2.24 -5.82
C ILE A 185 21.12 2.25 -5.12
N THR A 186 21.45 3.36 -4.49
CA THR A 186 22.74 3.55 -3.81
C THR A 186 22.54 3.95 -2.36
N GLY A 187 23.59 3.86 -1.54
CA GLY A 187 23.56 4.32 -0.16
C GLY A 187 22.74 3.44 0.80
N LEU A 188 22.19 2.31 0.35
CA LEU A 188 21.66 1.32 1.29
C LEU A 188 22.78 0.85 2.21
N ALA A 189 22.50 0.85 3.50
CA ALA A 189 23.37 0.18 4.47
C ALA A 189 23.53 -1.28 4.03
N SER A 190 24.73 -1.61 3.53
CA SER A 190 25.08 -2.96 3.07
C SER A 190 25.15 -3.88 4.29
N THR A 191 24.00 -4.39 4.70
CA THR A 191 23.84 -5.25 5.87
C THR A 191 23.92 -6.72 5.49
N GLY A 192 24.76 -7.10 4.52
CA GLY A 192 24.96 -8.52 4.13
C GLY A 192 23.68 -9.32 3.84
N GLY A 193 22.55 -8.65 3.66
CA GLY A 193 21.22 -9.23 3.59
C GLY A 193 20.78 -9.49 2.16
N GLU A 194 19.67 -10.22 2.03
CA GLU A 194 19.08 -10.57 0.74
C GLU A 194 18.68 -9.31 -0.06
N ALA A 195 18.77 -9.40 -1.39
CA ALA A 195 18.25 -8.37 -2.28
C ALA A 195 16.74 -8.17 -2.07
N CYS A 196 16.25 -6.98 -2.41
CA CYS A 196 14.81 -6.72 -2.38
C CYS A 196 14.07 -7.69 -3.30
N HIS A 197 13.07 -8.39 -2.77
CA HIS A 197 12.26 -9.35 -3.51
C HIS A 197 10.82 -9.35 -2.99
N ALA A 198 9.90 -9.86 -3.81
CA ALA A 198 8.53 -10.09 -3.38
C ALA A 198 8.48 -11.31 -2.45
N ALA A 199 8.07 -11.11 -1.20
CA ALA A 199 7.85 -12.19 -0.23
C ALA A 199 6.43 -12.77 -0.32
N ALA A 200 5.47 -11.94 -0.72
CA ALA A 200 4.11 -12.30 -1.06
C ALA A 200 3.54 -11.24 -2.02
N PRO A 201 2.38 -11.47 -2.66
CA PRO A 201 1.71 -10.42 -3.44
C PRO A 201 1.58 -9.14 -2.61
N GLY A 202 2.15 -8.04 -3.11
CA GLY A 202 2.14 -6.75 -2.44
C GLY A 202 3.00 -6.62 -1.18
N ARG A 203 3.85 -7.59 -0.89
CA ARG A 203 4.78 -7.56 0.25
C ARG A 203 6.19 -7.82 -0.19
N TYR A 204 7.09 -6.99 0.29
CA TYR A 204 8.49 -7.00 -0.10
C TYR A 204 9.37 -7.23 1.12
N ALA A 205 10.42 -8.01 0.95
CA ALA A 205 11.38 -8.36 1.98
C ALA A 205 12.82 -8.24 1.46
N GLY A 206 13.77 -8.35 2.38
CA GLY A 206 15.19 -8.08 2.11
C GLY A 206 15.48 -6.58 2.13
N ASN A 207 16.54 -6.20 1.42
CA ASN A 207 17.05 -4.84 1.38
C ASN A 207 16.28 -3.96 0.40
N CYS A 208 14.97 -3.79 0.62
CA CYS A 208 14.15 -2.84 -0.12
C CYS A 208 14.41 -1.42 0.39
N ALA A 209 14.83 -0.54 -0.52
CA ALA A 209 15.05 0.85 -0.21
C ALA A 209 13.74 1.51 0.21
N GLN A 210 13.71 2.17 1.36
CA GLN A 210 12.50 2.78 1.88
C GLN A 210 12.81 4.02 2.70
N GLY A 211 11.82 4.92 2.77
CA GLY A 211 11.88 6.12 3.60
C GLY A 211 10.97 7.23 3.10
N TRP A 212 10.98 8.33 3.83
CA TRP A 212 10.29 9.56 3.50
C TRP A 212 11.00 10.31 2.38
N VAL A 213 10.21 10.81 1.43
CA VAL A 213 10.64 11.68 0.34
C VAL A 213 9.63 12.82 0.18
N SER A 214 10.08 13.96 -0.32
CA SER A 214 9.19 15.07 -0.65
C SER A 214 8.18 14.67 -1.73
N ALA A 215 6.97 15.22 -1.68
CA ALA A 215 5.91 14.86 -2.63
C ALA A 215 6.17 15.39 -4.06
N ASP A 216 6.91 16.49 -4.20
CA ASP A 216 7.18 17.20 -5.45
C ASP A 216 8.22 16.51 -6.35
N VAL A 217 8.98 15.55 -5.80
CA VAL A 217 9.98 14.77 -6.55
C VAL A 217 9.44 13.45 -7.10
N LEU A 218 8.15 13.16 -6.86
CA LEU A 218 7.47 11.97 -7.34
C LEU A 218 6.39 12.28 -8.38
N ASP A 219 6.36 11.49 -9.44
CA ASP A 219 5.20 11.38 -10.33
C ASP A 219 4.26 10.31 -9.77
N VAL A 220 3.21 10.75 -9.09
CA VAL A 220 2.24 9.86 -8.46
C VAL A 220 1.20 9.39 -9.48
N PHE A 221 0.92 8.09 -9.50
CA PHE A 221 -0.02 7.48 -10.45
C PHE A 221 -1.47 7.58 -9.93
N SER A 222 -1.95 8.80 -9.72
CA SER A 222 -3.27 9.09 -9.12
C SER A 222 -4.46 8.53 -9.90
N ASN A 223 -4.29 8.27 -11.20
CA ASN A 223 -5.31 7.64 -12.05
C ASN A 223 -5.11 6.12 -12.18
N GLY A 224 -4.27 5.54 -11.34
CA GLY A 224 -3.80 4.16 -11.45
C GLY A 224 -2.60 4.03 -12.39
N MET A 225 -2.05 2.81 -12.38
CA MET A 225 -1.20 2.30 -13.46
C MET A 225 -2.08 1.73 -14.55
#